data_AF-A0A1Y4DAY0-F1
#
_entry.id   AF-A0A1Y4DAY0-F1
#
_cell.length_a   1.000
_cell.length_b   1.000
_cell.length_c   1.000
_cell.angle_alpha   90.00
_cell.angle_beta   90.00
_cell.angle_gamma   90.00
#
_symmetry.space_group_name_H-M   'P 1'
#
loop_
_entity.id
_entity.type
_entity.pdbx_description
1 polymer ?
#
loop_
_entity_poly.entity_id
_entity_poly.type
_entity_poly.pdbx_seq_one_letter_code
_entity_poly.pdbx_strand_id
1 'polypeptide(L)'
;MPDKMPRSWQEKGFVPFWIEVLTPVYIGSNDELSPLDYVIRKIGNQNWLCCIDLQGWLMQNADDASVQKTIASGDVAQIRSMLNEKVDPNLFGINFRSIDDTLARELSQAYGGTPGNSRTRDSKSQKDKKGEVALALRNPANDCPYIPGSSLKGAISTPLINFLDLERKRRGKPLLRDVMAQDRRGNINTALTDMFGPINEHAMQALKLSDCMTLNSACAIVRAVEQSRNKEKKGTPKTPCEAIMPSSGPLWGRMMLDSSGKTPAITLPGGRTIEPLALMKLCNGFYLERFRKDMDKFYQLPHFAATREALKKVADTVENLDANTMLLRIGHYSHVECVTVDSNRPFTSKGKDGKPKPYGTTRTLANGVLPFGWVLLHFCSVEEYTKGIARTEEALAREAQSRSERLLALRNKAMEAAQKAAEKQTELAKAREAAEQKAREEEERKAELASRMAELSPEEARLLQLQESQDEALSMQLYTEMQGWQPDMKAKAAEALKNCWSHLGKWDGKQSKKQQEKIKQVKALLPG
;
A
#
# COMPACT_ATOMS: atom_id res chain seq x y z
N MET A 1 -38.74 38.12 -24.12
CA MET A 1 -38.24 36.78 -23.76
C MET A 1 -39.17 36.24 -22.70
N PRO A 2 -39.77 35.04 -22.83
CA PRO A 2 -40.55 34.52 -21.72
C PRO A 2 -39.63 34.41 -20.50
N ASP A 3 -40.07 34.94 -19.36
CA ASP A 3 -39.36 34.89 -18.08
C ASP A 3 -38.90 33.47 -17.82
N LYS A 4 -37.61 33.21 -18.05
CA LYS A 4 -37.00 31.92 -17.71
C LYS A 4 -36.89 31.91 -16.20
N MET A 5 -37.80 31.20 -15.54
CA MET A 5 -37.68 30.95 -14.11
C MET A 5 -36.30 30.32 -13.83
N PRO A 6 -35.57 30.80 -12.81
CA PRO A 6 -34.31 30.19 -12.43
C PRO A 6 -34.52 28.72 -12.06
N ARG A 7 -33.51 27.88 -12.31
CA ARG A 7 -33.56 26.46 -11.93
C ARG A 7 -33.78 26.32 -10.44
N SER A 8 -34.53 25.29 -10.05
CA SER A 8 -34.91 25.05 -8.68
C SER A 8 -34.75 23.58 -8.32
N TRP A 9 -33.99 23.27 -7.27
CA TRP A 9 -33.80 21.91 -6.76
C TRP A 9 -34.56 21.77 -5.44
N GLN A 10 -35.88 21.56 -5.54
CA GLN A 10 -36.78 21.37 -4.40
C GLN A 10 -37.03 19.88 -4.14
N GLU A 11 -37.71 19.59 -3.03
CA GLU A 11 -38.08 18.23 -2.60
C GLU A 11 -38.76 17.41 -3.70
N LYS A 12 -39.66 18.01 -4.49
CA LYS A 12 -40.30 17.34 -5.62
C LYS A 12 -39.31 16.79 -6.67
N GLY A 13 -38.11 17.37 -6.79
CA GLY A 13 -37.05 16.91 -7.70
C GLY A 13 -36.06 15.93 -7.09
N PHE A 14 -36.24 15.56 -5.81
CA PHE A 14 -35.43 14.58 -5.11
C PHE A 14 -35.83 13.16 -5.51
N VAL A 15 -34.87 12.40 -6.01
CA VAL A 15 -35.05 11.00 -6.40
C VAL A 15 -33.95 10.17 -5.75
N PRO A 16 -34.26 9.45 -4.66
CA PRO A 16 -33.28 8.60 -4.00
C PRO A 16 -33.05 7.29 -4.76
N PHE A 17 -31.85 6.75 -4.66
CA PHE A 17 -31.49 5.49 -5.29
C PHE A 17 -30.43 4.74 -4.48
N TRP A 18 -30.23 3.47 -4.84
CA TRP A 18 -29.04 2.72 -4.48
C TRP A 18 -28.45 2.03 -5.71
N ILE A 19 -27.16 1.72 -5.65
CA ILE A 19 -26.41 1.08 -6.73
C ILE A 19 -26.08 -0.35 -6.33
N GLU A 20 -26.43 -1.27 -7.22
CA GLU A 20 -25.97 -2.66 -7.21
C GLU A 20 -24.77 -2.83 -8.15
N VAL A 21 -23.66 -3.33 -7.63
CA VAL A 21 -22.48 -3.63 -8.44
C VAL A 21 -22.64 -5.03 -9.03
N LEU A 22 -22.84 -5.13 -10.34
CA LEU A 22 -22.97 -6.44 -11.01
C LEU A 22 -21.62 -7.04 -11.38
N THR A 23 -20.66 -6.18 -11.71
CA THR A 23 -19.29 -6.56 -12.08
C THR A 23 -18.29 -5.56 -11.50
N PRO A 24 -17.00 -5.92 -11.30
CA PRO A 24 -16.04 -5.04 -10.65
C PRO A 24 -15.99 -3.63 -11.25
N VAL A 25 -16.03 -2.61 -10.40
CA VAL A 25 -16.00 -1.20 -10.80
C VAL A 25 -14.67 -0.59 -10.37
N TYR A 26 -13.86 -0.17 -11.34
CA TYR A 26 -12.63 0.57 -11.10
C TYR A 26 -12.78 2.02 -11.53
N ILE A 27 -12.63 2.96 -10.59
CA ILE A 27 -12.59 4.40 -10.86
C ILE A 27 -11.27 4.88 -10.25
N GLY A 28 -10.30 5.24 -11.10
CA GLY A 28 -8.94 5.53 -10.63
C GLY A 28 -8.83 6.89 -9.95
N SER A 29 -7.99 6.97 -8.91
CA SER A 29 -7.57 8.27 -8.33
C SER A 29 -6.39 8.91 -9.07
N ASN A 30 -5.76 8.17 -10.00
CA ASN A 30 -4.42 8.40 -10.55
C ASN A 30 -3.27 8.17 -9.55
N ASP A 31 -3.55 7.70 -8.35
CA ASP A 31 -2.53 7.23 -7.42
C ASP A 31 -2.24 5.74 -7.64
N GLU A 32 -0.99 5.36 -7.44
CA GLU A 32 -0.52 3.98 -7.54
C GLU A 32 0.26 3.62 -6.29
N LEU A 33 0.00 2.43 -5.74
CA LEU A 33 0.86 1.85 -4.72
C LEU A 33 2.15 1.36 -5.38
N SER A 34 3.28 1.84 -4.87
CA SER A 34 4.59 1.29 -5.13
C SER A 34 4.72 -0.10 -4.52
N PRO A 35 5.58 -0.99 -5.06
CA PRO A 35 6.01 -2.22 -4.41
C PRO A 35 6.60 -2.03 -3.00
N LEU A 36 6.94 -0.80 -2.59
CA LEU A 36 7.44 -0.51 -1.24
C LEU A 36 6.33 -0.11 -0.27
N ASP A 37 5.13 0.20 -0.77
CA ASP A 37 4.00 0.71 0.03
C ASP A 37 3.16 -0.42 0.62
N TYR A 38 3.44 -1.68 0.26
CA TYR A 38 2.66 -2.82 0.72
C TYR A 38 3.47 -4.10 0.90
N VAL A 39 2.95 -4.97 1.76
CA VAL A 39 3.36 -6.38 1.89
C VAL A 39 2.18 -7.29 1.64
N ILE A 40 2.44 -8.54 1.23
CA ILE A 40 1.39 -9.53 1.01
C ILE A 40 1.41 -10.56 2.13
N ARG A 41 0.23 -10.86 2.68
CA ARG A 41 0.08 -11.75 3.83
C ARG A 41 -1.11 -12.67 3.62
N LYS A 42 -0.93 -13.93 4.00
CA LYS A 42 -2.03 -14.89 4.06
C LYS A 42 -2.65 -14.85 5.45
N ILE A 43 -3.92 -14.48 5.53
CA ILE A 43 -4.69 -14.45 6.79
C ILE A 43 -5.85 -15.41 6.61
N GLY A 44 -5.80 -16.54 7.35
CA GLY A 44 -6.68 -17.68 7.10
C GLY A 44 -6.44 -18.28 5.71
N ASN A 45 -7.50 -18.42 4.91
CA ASN A 45 -7.43 -18.95 3.54
C ASN A 45 -7.33 -17.86 2.45
N GLN A 46 -7.27 -16.58 2.84
CA GLN A 46 -7.30 -15.46 1.90
C GLN A 46 -5.95 -14.72 1.90
N ASN A 47 -5.47 -14.35 0.72
CA ASN A 47 -4.35 -13.43 0.60
C ASN A 47 -4.85 -11.98 0.69
N TRP A 48 -4.04 -11.16 1.37
CA TRP A 48 -4.28 -9.74 1.60
C TRP A 48 -3.06 -8.94 1.15
N LEU A 49 -3.31 -7.87 0.40
CA LEU A 49 -2.37 -6.79 0.20
C LEU A 49 -2.55 -5.81 1.36
N CYS A 50 -1.49 -5.66 2.16
CA CYS A 50 -1.47 -4.82 3.35
C CYS A 50 -0.66 -3.56 3.03
N CYS A 51 -1.30 -2.40 2.90
CA CYS A 51 -0.58 -1.14 2.81
C CYS A 51 0.10 -0.86 4.15
N ILE A 52 1.35 -0.41 4.12
CA ILE A 52 2.16 -0.25 5.33
C ILE A 52 2.53 1.21 5.61
N ASP A 53 2.66 1.54 6.89
CA ASP A 53 3.33 2.76 7.35
C ASP A 53 4.86 2.54 7.25
N LEU A 54 5.38 2.72 6.03
CA LEU A 54 6.80 2.54 5.76
C LEU A 54 7.65 3.52 6.58
N GLN A 55 7.20 4.76 6.77
CA GLN A 55 7.93 5.77 7.53
C GLN A 55 8.05 5.34 9.00
N GLY A 56 6.94 4.96 9.63
CA GLY A 56 6.92 4.46 11.00
C GLY A 56 7.81 3.22 11.17
N TRP A 57 7.75 2.28 10.21
CA TRP A 57 8.59 1.08 10.22
C TRP A 57 10.08 1.41 10.11
N LEU A 58 10.46 2.33 9.21
CA LEU A 58 11.85 2.76 9.03
C LEU A 58 12.40 3.46 10.28
N MET A 59 11.60 4.32 10.91
CA MET A 59 12.01 5.01 12.14
C MET A 59 12.27 4.03 13.29
N GLN A 60 11.43 3.00 13.44
CA GLN A 60 11.62 1.98 14.48
C GLN A 60 12.84 1.08 14.23
N ASN A 61 13.25 0.91 12.97
CA ASN A 61 14.36 0.05 12.58
C ASN A 61 15.59 0.87 12.14
N ALA A 62 15.68 2.14 12.55
CA ALA A 62 16.75 3.04 12.13
C ALA A 62 18.14 2.54 12.54
N ASP A 63 18.28 1.90 13.71
CA ASP A 63 19.55 1.37 14.22
C ASP A 63 19.87 -0.06 13.73
N ASP A 64 18.97 -0.71 12.99
CA ASP A 64 19.23 -2.04 12.46
C ASP A 64 20.20 -1.95 11.29
N ALA A 65 21.47 -2.32 11.52
CA ALA A 65 22.53 -2.30 10.54
C ALA A 65 22.21 -3.08 9.25
N SER A 66 21.40 -4.15 9.35
CA SER A 66 20.97 -4.90 8.16
C SER A 66 19.91 -4.15 7.35
N VAL A 67 19.04 -3.37 8.00
CA VAL A 67 18.09 -2.46 7.34
C VAL A 67 18.82 -1.31 6.67
N GLN A 68 19.73 -0.64 7.38
CA GLN A 68 20.55 0.44 6.83
C GLN A 68 21.34 -0.03 5.59
N LYS A 69 22.03 -1.17 5.69
CA LYS A 69 22.79 -1.75 4.58
C LYS A 69 21.91 -2.06 3.37
N THR A 70 20.72 -2.61 3.60
CA THR A 70 19.78 -2.96 2.53
C THR A 70 19.24 -1.70 1.83
N ILE A 71 18.86 -0.68 2.59
CA ILE A 71 18.38 0.60 2.03
C ILE A 71 19.51 1.30 1.27
N ALA A 72 20.70 1.37 1.85
CA ALA A 72 21.87 1.99 1.24
C ALA A 72 22.30 1.30 -0.07
N SER A 73 21.96 0.02 -0.26
CA SER A 73 22.22 -0.68 -1.52
C SER A 73 21.44 -0.12 -2.71
N GLY A 74 20.29 0.53 -2.45
CA GLY A 74 19.36 0.98 -3.49
C GLY A 74 18.67 -0.13 -4.28
N ASP A 75 18.90 -1.41 -3.92
CA ASP A 75 18.31 -2.56 -4.60
C ASP A 75 16.85 -2.77 -4.15
N VAL A 76 15.91 -2.32 -4.97
CA VAL A 76 14.46 -2.43 -4.73
C VAL A 76 14.03 -3.88 -4.45
N ALA A 77 14.67 -4.88 -5.06
CA ALA A 77 14.37 -6.29 -4.83
C ALA A 77 14.73 -6.72 -3.41
N GLN A 78 15.93 -6.33 -2.94
CA GLN A 78 16.38 -6.62 -1.58
C GLN A 78 15.55 -5.87 -0.55
N ILE A 79 15.24 -4.59 -0.80
CA ILE A 79 14.38 -3.78 0.06
C ILE A 79 13.00 -4.45 0.19
N ARG A 80 12.39 -4.85 -0.93
CA ARG A 80 11.08 -5.53 -0.92
C ARG A 80 11.12 -6.88 -0.20
N SER A 81 12.17 -7.67 -0.38
CA SER A 81 12.36 -8.93 0.36
C SER A 81 12.45 -8.68 1.86
N MET A 82 13.25 -7.68 2.27
CA MET A 82 13.38 -7.26 3.66
C MET A 82 12.04 -6.78 4.23
N LEU A 83 11.28 -5.95 3.51
CA LEU A 83 9.96 -5.51 3.96
C LEU A 83 9.01 -6.71 4.14
N ASN A 84 8.98 -7.64 3.18
CA ASN A 84 8.16 -8.84 3.30
C ASN A 84 8.57 -9.75 4.47
N GLU A 85 9.85 -9.80 4.84
CA GLU A 85 10.33 -10.59 5.96
C GLU A 85 10.11 -9.90 7.31
N LYS A 86 10.44 -8.61 7.41
CA LYS A 86 10.55 -7.90 8.68
C LYS A 86 9.34 -7.05 9.06
N VAL A 87 8.49 -6.65 8.12
CA VAL A 87 7.33 -5.83 8.46
C VAL A 87 6.22 -6.72 9.03
N ASP A 88 5.85 -6.47 10.28
CA ASP A 88 4.64 -7.04 10.86
C ASP A 88 3.42 -6.20 10.43
N PRO A 89 2.50 -6.72 9.59
CA PRO A 89 1.29 -6.02 9.16
C PRO A 89 0.35 -5.70 10.33
N ASN A 90 0.46 -6.40 11.46
CA ASN A 90 -0.33 -6.07 12.64
C ASN A 90 0.15 -4.77 13.30
N LEU A 91 1.44 -4.45 13.15
CA LEU A 91 2.08 -3.27 13.74
C LEU A 91 2.19 -2.09 12.79
N PHE A 92 2.24 -2.34 11.48
CA PHE A 92 2.45 -1.27 10.48
C PHE A 92 1.42 -1.28 9.37
N GLY A 93 0.44 -2.20 9.39
CA GLY A 93 -0.62 -2.23 8.39
C GLY A 93 -1.63 -1.10 8.59
N ILE A 94 -1.76 -0.25 7.57
CA ILE A 94 -2.73 0.85 7.51
C ILE A 94 -4.06 0.34 6.95
N ASN A 95 -4.00 -0.43 5.87
CA ASN A 95 -5.15 -0.81 5.06
C ASN A 95 -4.95 -2.23 4.51
N PHE A 96 -6.04 -2.99 4.41
CA PHE A 96 -6.04 -4.37 3.94
C PHE A 96 -6.99 -4.52 2.76
N ARG A 97 -6.51 -5.13 1.67
CA ARG A 97 -7.31 -5.41 0.48
C ARG A 97 -7.19 -6.87 0.11
N SER A 98 -8.31 -7.53 -0.13
CA SER A 98 -8.30 -8.91 -0.58
C SER A 98 -7.67 -8.99 -1.98
N ILE A 99 -6.94 -10.08 -2.23
CA ILE A 99 -6.24 -10.33 -3.48
C ILE A 99 -6.24 -11.84 -3.75
N ASP A 100 -6.44 -12.25 -4.99
CA ASP A 100 -6.42 -13.68 -5.34
C ASP A 100 -5.01 -14.28 -5.31
N ASP A 101 -4.92 -15.59 -5.14
CA ASP A 101 -3.66 -16.33 -5.00
C ASP A 101 -2.71 -16.19 -6.19
N THR A 102 -3.25 -16.01 -7.40
CA THR A 102 -2.43 -15.88 -8.60
C THR A 102 -1.79 -14.51 -8.65
N LEU A 103 -2.58 -13.45 -8.47
CA LEU A 103 -2.08 -12.08 -8.42
C LEU A 103 -1.16 -11.86 -7.20
N ALA A 104 -1.48 -12.44 -6.05
CA ALA A 104 -0.63 -12.37 -4.85
C ALA A 104 0.78 -12.93 -5.12
N ARG A 105 0.87 -14.13 -5.73
CA ARG A 105 2.17 -14.72 -6.12
C ARG A 105 2.91 -13.85 -7.14
N GLU A 106 2.20 -13.32 -8.12
CA GLU A 106 2.83 -12.49 -9.15
C GLU A 106 3.37 -11.17 -8.61
N LEU A 107 2.62 -10.50 -7.74
CA LEU A 107 3.08 -9.28 -7.07
C LEU A 107 4.25 -9.61 -6.14
N SER A 108 4.20 -10.69 -5.36
CA SER A 108 5.35 -11.09 -4.52
C SER A 108 6.61 -11.41 -5.34
N GLN A 109 6.45 -11.93 -6.55
CA GLN A 109 7.55 -12.20 -7.48
C GLN A 109 8.01 -10.96 -8.27
N ALA A 110 7.19 -9.91 -8.37
CA ALA A 110 7.61 -8.64 -8.94
C ALA A 110 8.77 -8.11 -8.06
N TYR A 111 9.94 -7.94 -8.70
CA TYR A 111 11.23 -7.65 -8.06
C TYR A 111 11.82 -8.77 -7.18
N GLY A 112 11.65 -10.05 -7.54
CA GLY A 112 12.59 -11.09 -7.09
C GLY A 112 12.46 -11.55 -5.63
N GLY A 113 11.25 -11.54 -5.05
CA GLY A 113 10.96 -12.08 -3.72
C GLY A 113 11.05 -13.61 -3.60
N THR A 114 12.12 -14.24 -4.10
CA THR A 114 12.46 -15.63 -3.75
C THR A 114 13.90 -15.69 -3.22
N PRO A 115 14.10 -15.94 -1.92
CA PRO A 115 15.39 -16.39 -1.42
C PRO A 115 15.57 -17.85 -1.88
N GLY A 116 16.17 -18.05 -3.06
CA GLY A 116 16.46 -19.40 -3.55
C GLY A 116 16.74 -19.51 -5.05
N ASN A 117 18.02 -19.57 -5.41
CA ASN A 117 18.60 -20.39 -6.49
C ASN A 117 17.88 -20.54 -7.86
N SER A 118 17.18 -19.54 -8.39
CA SER A 118 16.77 -19.55 -9.81
C SER A 118 17.38 -18.39 -10.59
N ARG A 119 18.68 -18.50 -10.88
CA ARG A 119 19.39 -17.71 -11.91
C ARG A 119 19.07 -18.21 -13.33
N THR A 120 17.81 -18.53 -13.63
CA THR A 120 17.38 -18.73 -15.02
C THR A 120 17.19 -17.36 -15.66
N ARG A 121 18.23 -16.94 -16.39
CA ARG A 121 18.29 -15.76 -17.25
C ARG A 121 17.25 -15.85 -18.38
N ASP A 122 16.01 -15.48 -18.12
CA ASP A 122 15.10 -15.01 -19.16
C ASP A 122 14.81 -13.51 -18.95
N SER A 123 15.84 -12.71 -19.24
CA SER A 123 15.92 -11.26 -19.05
C SER A 123 14.90 -10.43 -19.84
N LYS A 124 14.07 -11.06 -20.68
CA LYS A 124 13.00 -10.41 -21.43
C LYS A 124 11.64 -10.41 -20.72
N SER A 125 11.38 -11.34 -19.79
CA SER A 125 10.08 -11.41 -19.09
C SER A 125 10.03 -10.62 -17.78
N GLN A 126 11.19 -10.29 -17.20
CA GLN A 126 11.29 -9.57 -15.93
C GLN A 126 11.08 -8.05 -16.05
N LYS A 127 11.28 -7.45 -17.23
CA LYS A 127 11.22 -5.98 -17.42
C LYS A 127 9.81 -5.37 -17.28
N ASP A 128 8.76 -6.17 -17.30
CA ASP A 128 7.38 -5.69 -17.36
C ASP A 128 6.61 -5.77 -16.02
N LYS A 129 7.23 -6.30 -14.95
CA LYS A 129 6.55 -6.49 -13.66
C LYS A 129 6.97 -5.42 -12.65
N LYS A 130 6.39 -4.23 -12.79
CA LYS A 130 6.63 -3.10 -11.89
C LYS A 130 5.99 -3.21 -10.51
N GLY A 131 5.17 -4.24 -10.26
CA GLY A 131 4.52 -4.46 -8.97
C GLY A 131 3.62 -3.30 -8.48
N GLU A 132 3.40 -2.29 -9.31
CA GLU A 132 2.52 -1.16 -9.07
C GLU A 132 1.06 -1.64 -9.00
N VAL A 133 0.26 -1.01 -8.15
CA VAL A 133 -1.18 -1.29 -8.04
C VAL A 133 -1.93 0.03 -8.06
N ALA A 134 -2.78 0.24 -9.06
CA ALA A 134 -3.55 1.46 -9.19
C ALA A 134 -4.70 1.50 -8.17
N LEU A 135 -4.88 2.63 -7.49
CA LEU A 135 -5.86 2.79 -6.42
C LEU A 135 -7.21 3.29 -6.91
N ALA A 136 -8.27 2.84 -6.23
CA ALA A 136 -9.61 3.36 -6.45
C ALA A 136 -9.73 4.78 -5.87
N LEU A 137 -10.65 5.57 -6.43
CA LEU A 137 -10.98 6.89 -5.93
C LEU A 137 -11.53 6.81 -4.51
N ARG A 138 -10.95 7.62 -3.62
CA ARG A 138 -11.13 7.56 -2.17
C ARG A 138 -11.47 8.93 -1.61
N ASN A 139 -12.31 8.97 -0.60
CA ASN A 139 -12.63 10.20 0.10
C ASN A 139 -11.46 10.55 1.05
N PRO A 140 -10.83 11.73 0.94
CA PRO A 140 -9.66 12.07 1.74
C PRO A 140 -9.95 12.16 3.25
N ALA A 141 -11.20 12.35 3.67
CA ALA A 141 -11.57 12.50 5.07
C ALA A 141 -11.59 11.16 5.83
N ASN A 142 -11.95 10.07 5.17
CA ASN A 142 -12.10 8.75 5.81
C ASN A 142 -11.41 7.60 5.04
N ASP A 143 -10.79 7.92 3.90
CA ASP A 143 -10.10 7.00 3.01
C ASP A 143 -10.95 5.73 2.72
N CYS A 144 -12.24 5.97 2.48
CA CYS A 144 -13.19 4.98 2.00
C CYS A 144 -13.43 5.20 0.49
N PRO A 145 -13.55 4.11 -0.29
CA PRO A 145 -13.81 4.20 -1.71
C PRO A 145 -15.22 4.71 -2.01
N TYR A 146 -15.40 5.35 -3.16
CA TYR A 146 -16.70 5.83 -3.58
C TYR A 146 -16.87 5.87 -5.09
N ILE A 147 -18.12 5.83 -5.53
CA ILE A 147 -18.50 6.12 -6.91
C ILE A 147 -18.85 7.62 -6.99
N PRO A 148 -18.08 8.43 -7.71
CA PRO A 148 -18.38 9.84 -7.84
C PRO A 148 -19.62 10.07 -8.70
N GLY A 149 -20.45 11.05 -8.32
CA GLY A 149 -21.63 11.46 -9.05
C GLY A 149 -21.32 11.92 -10.48
N SER A 150 -20.09 12.38 -10.74
CA SER A 150 -19.60 12.71 -12.08
C SER A 150 -19.49 11.48 -13.00
N SER A 151 -19.09 10.32 -12.47
CA SER A 151 -19.04 9.06 -13.23
C SER A 151 -20.45 8.58 -13.59
N LEU A 152 -21.39 8.65 -12.64
CA LEU A 152 -22.81 8.36 -12.90
C LEU A 152 -23.39 9.34 -13.93
N LYS A 153 -23.08 10.63 -13.80
CA LYS A 153 -23.54 11.66 -14.73
C LYS A 153 -22.99 11.46 -16.14
N GLY A 154 -21.75 10.99 -16.28
CA GLY A 154 -21.16 10.64 -17.57
C GLY A 154 -21.84 9.44 -18.22
N ALA A 155 -22.15 8.41 -17.43
CA ALA A 155 -22.89 7.24 -17.91
C ALA A 155 -24.34 7.58 -18.30
N ILE A 156 -24.98 8.53 -17.62
CA ILE A 156 -26.33 8.98 -17.99
C ILE A 156 -26.33 9.95 -19.17
N SER A 157 -25.31 10.82 -19.28
CA SER A 157 -25.22 11.80 -20.36
C SER A 157 -24.96 11.15 -21.71
N THR A 158 -24.20 10.06 -21.77
CA THR A 158 -23.82 9.40 -23.03
C THR A 158 -25.04 8.87 -23.81
N PRO A 159 -25.98 8.10 -23.22
CA PRO A 159 -27.24 7.72 -23.85
C PRO A 159 -28.09 8.92 -24.30
N LEU A 160 -28.14 9.99 -23.50
CA LEU A 160 -28.90 11.19 -23.84
C LEU A 160 -28.28 11.92 -25.04
N ILE A 161 -26.95 12.04 -25.09
CA ILE A 161 -26.22 12.59 -26.24
C ILE A 161 -26.49 11.73 -27.48
N ASN A 162 -26.44 10.40 -27.35
CA ASN A 162 -26.72 9.47 -28.45
C ASN A 162 -28.14 9.66 -29.01
N PHE A 163 -29.12 9.73 -28.12
CA PHE A 163 -30.51 9.98 -28.47
C PHE A 163 -30.67 11.29 -29.26
N LEU A 164 -30.07 12.36 -28.76
CA LEU A 164 -30.13 13.68 -29.40
C LEU A 164 -29.36 13.72 -30.72
N ASP A 165 -28.25 12.99 -30.86
CA ASP A 165 -27.50 12.88 -32.13
C ASP A 165 -28.33 12.18 -33.21
N LEU A 166 -29.04 11.11 -32.85
CA LEU A 166 -29.96 10.42 -33.77
C LEU A 166 -31.15 11.30 -34.16
N GLU A 167 -31.70 12.09 -33.22
CA GLU A 167 -32.74 13.08 -33.51
C GLU A 167 -32.25 14.19 -34.45
N ARG A 168 -31.02 14.68 -34.28
CA ARG A 168 -30.42 15.64 -35.22
C ARG A 168 -30.40 15.07 -36.63
N LYS A 169 -29.98 13.82 -36.79
CA LYS A 169 -29.97 13.13 -38.09
C LYS A 169 -31.37 13.06 -38.70
N ARG A 170 -32.39 12.71 -37.90
CA ARG A 170 -33.80 12.66 -38.37
C ARG A 170 -34.31 14.02 -38.85
N ARG A 171 -33.77 15.11 -38.30
CA ARG A 171 -34.07 16.50 -38.71
C ARG A 171 -33.21 16.99 -39.89
N GLY A 172 -32.50 16.10 -40.56
CA GLY A 172 -31.63 16.45 -41.69
C GLY A 172 -30.33 17.16 -41.31
N LYS A 173 -29.99 17.25 -40.01
CA LYS A 173 -28.70 17.78 -39.56
C LYS A 173 -27.63 16.66 -39.57
N PRO A 174 -26.34 16.98 -39.82
CA PRO A 174 -25.27 15.99 -39.76
C PRO A 174 -25.11 15.41 -38.35
N LEU A 175 -24.71 14.14 -38.29
CA LEU A 175 -24.34 13.47 -37.03
C LEU A 175 -23.08 14.11 -36.45
N LEU A 176 -22.88 14.00 -35.13
CA LEU A 176 -21.70 14.51 -34.44
C LEU A 176 -20.39 14.01 -35.07
N ARG A 177 -20.36 12.75 -35.54
CA ARG A 177 -19.20 12.18 -36.23
C ARG A 177 -18.85 12.88 -37.55
N ASP A 178 -19.86 13.29 -38.32
CA ASP A 178 -19.68 13.93 -39.62
C ASP A 178 -19.23 15.39 -39.40
N VAL A 179 -19.78 16.03 -38.37
CA VAL A 179 -19.34 17.34 -37.88
C VAL A 179 -17.87 17.31 -37.44
N MET A 180 -17.45 16.28 -36.69
CA MET A 180 -16.06 16.10 -36.24
C MET A 180 -15.10 15.82 -37.39
N ALA A 181 -15.51 15.03 -38.40
CA ALA A 181 -14.66 14.71 -39.54
C ALA A 181 -14.35 15.92 -40.43
N GLN A 182 -15.22 16.93 -40.42
CA GLN A 182 -15.09 18.17 -41.18
C GLN A 182 -14.45 19.31 -40.36
N ASP A 183 -14.04 19.05 -39.11
CA ASP A 183 -13.90 20.12 -38.12
C ASP A 183 -12.69 21.04 -38.34
N ARG A 184 -13.00 22.24 -38.82
CA ARG A 184 -12.23 23.47 -38.60
C ARG A 184 -12.59 24.02 -37.22
N ARG A 185 -12.09 23.41 -36.14
CA ARG A 185 -12.03 23.89 -34.73
C ARG A 185 -13.29 24.56 -34.10
N GLY A 186 -14.51 24.34 -34.58
CA GLY A 186 -15.69 25.09 -34.06
C GLY A 186 -17.06 24.44 -34.24
N ASN A 187 -17.21 23.49 -35.14
CA ASN A 187 -18.54 23.01 -35.53
C ASN A 187 -19.16 22.07 -34.48
N ILE A 188 -18.33 21.36 -33.71
CA ILE A 188 -18.81 20.44 -32.66
C ILE A 188 -19.43 21.20 -31.48
N ASN A 189 -18.86 22.34 -31.08
CA ASN A 189 -19.39 23.16 -29.99
C ASN A 189 -20.75 23.73 -30.36
N THR A 190 -20.94 24.16 -31.61
CA THR A 190 -22.24 24.59 -32.12
C THR A 190 -23.24 23.44 -32.10
N ALA A 191 -22.84 22.22 -32.49
CA ALA A 191 -23.71 21.06 -32.44
C ALA A 191 -24.16 20.71 -31.01
N LEU A 192 -23.23 20.72 -30.04
CA LEU A 192 -23.56 20.48 -28.64
C LEU A 192 -24.40 21.61 -28.04
N THR A 193 -24.13 22.87 -28.41
CA THR A 193 -24.93 24.04 -28.01
C THR A 193 -26.36 23.96 -28.53
N ASP A 194 -26.57 23.47 -29.76
CA ASP A 194 -27.90 23.23 -30.32
C ASP A 194 -28.66 22.09 -29.59
N MET A 195 -27.93 21.11 -29.03
CA MET A 195 -28.52 19.98 -28.29
C MET A 195 -28.85 20.34 -26.83
N PHE A 196 -27.98 21.08 -26.15
CA PHE A 196 -28.06 21.30 -24.70
C PHE A 196 -28.11 22.76 -24.27
N GLY A 197 -27.93 23.71 -25.19
CA GLY A 197 -27.80 25.13 -24.88
C GLY A 197 -26.36 25.55 -24.55
N PRO A 198 -26.12 26.86 -24.41
CA PRO A 198 -24.80 27.40 -24.07
C PRO A 198 -24.37 26.98 -22.66
N ILE A 199 -23.07 27.04 -22.36
CA ILE A 199 -22.49 26.53 -21.09
C ILE A 199 -23.18 27.11 -19.84
N ASN A 200 -23.48 28.41 -19.84
CA ASN A 200 -24.14 29.10 -18.72
C ASN A 200 -25.58 28.61 -18.49
N GLU A 201 -26.27 28.14 -19.52
CA GLU A 201 -27.65 27.63 -19.45
C GLU A 201 -27.73 26.12 -19.79
N HIS A 202 -26.62 25.40 -19.73
CA HIS A 202 -26.52 24.05 -20.28
C HIS A 202 -27.52 23.10 -19.61
N ALA A 203 -28.36 22.41 -20.39
CA ALA A 203 -29.48 21.61 -19.90
C ALA A 203 -29.05 20.59 -18.82
N MET A 204 -27.90 19.94 -18.99
CA MET A 204 -27.35 18.98 -18.00
C MET A 204 -27.00 19.57 -16.63
N GLN A 205 -27.02 20.89 -16.42
CA GLN A 205 -26.92 21.45 -15.07
C GLN A 205 -28.14 21.05 -14.20
N ALA A 206 -29.27 20.65 -14.82
CA ALA A 206 -30.53 20.31 -14.17
C ALA A 206 -30.39 19.02 -13.36
N LEU A 207 -29.56 18.10 -13.86
CA LEU A 207 -29.26 16.84 -13.21
C LEU A 207 -28.06 17.00 -12.27
N LYS A 208 -28.29 16.75 -10.98
CA LYS A 208 -27.25 16.56 -9.96
C LYS A 208 -27.30 15.12 -9.46
N LEU A 209 -26.14 14.54 -9.26
CA LEU A 209 -25.98 13.20 -8.71
C LEU A 209 -24.98 13.31 -7.56
N SER A 210 -25.30 12.70 -6.42
CA SER A 210 -24.35 12.60 -5.31
C SER A 210 -23.30 11.55 -5.59
N ASP A 211 -22.22 11.66 -4.85
CA ASP A 211 -21.27 10.57 -4.66
C ASP A 211 -21.93 9.45 -3.83
N CYS A 212 -21.51 8.21 -4.06
CA CYS A 212 -22.02 7.01 -3.38
C CYS A 212 -20.84 6.30 -2.70
N MET A 213 -20.79 6.37 -1.37
CA MET A 213 -19.69 5.84 -0.55
C MET A 213 -19.84 4.33 -0.32
N THR A 214 -18.72 3.64 -0.10
CA THR A 214 -18.68 2.23 0.35
C THR A 214 -17.52 1.98 1.32
N LEU A 215 -17.56 0.85 2.02
CA LEU A 215 -16.52 0.42 2.96
C LEU A 215 -15.26 -0.07 2.23
N ASN A 216 -14.09 -0.06 2.89
CA ASN A 216 -12.88 -0.63 2.27
C ASN A 216 -12.97 -2.14 2.04
N SER A 217 -13.74 -2.83 2.88
CA SER A 217 -14.00 -4.27 2.76
C SER A 217 -14.77 -4.65 1.48
N ALA A 218 -15.44 -3.68 0.85
CA ALA A 218 -16.11 -3.87 -0.44
C ALA A 218 -15.14 -3.93 -1.63
N CYS A 219 -13.86 -3.62 -1.43
CA CYS A 219 -12.86 -3.57 -2.48
C CYS A 219 -11.91 -4.77 -2.47
N ALA A 220 -11.42 -5.11 -3.66
CA ALA A 220 -10.36 -6.09 -3.85
C ALA A 220 -9.35 -5.60 -4.89
N ILE A 221 -8.12 -6.11 -4.83
CA ILE A 221 -7.12 -5.91 -5.87
C ILE A 221 -7.35 -6.95 -6.96
N VAL A 222 -7.59 -6.48 -8.18
CA VAL A 222 -7.84 -7.32 -9.35
C VAL A 222 -6.86 -7.02 -10.47
N ARG A 223 -6.57 -8.03 -11.29
CA ARG A 223 -5.82 -7.86 -12.53
C ARG A 223 -6.72 -7.30 -13.61
N ALA A 224 -6.29 -6.25 -14.30
CA ALA A 224 -6.92 -5.82 -15.55
C ALA A 224 -6.30 -6.59 -16.73
N VAL A 225 -7.04 -7.56 -17.29
CA VAL A 225 -6.56 -8.41 -18.40
C VAL A 225 -7.22 -7.99 -19.71
N GLU A 226 -6.46 -7.42 -20.63
CA GLU A 226 -6.95 -7.17 -21.99
C GLU A 226 -6.96 -8.48 -22.80
N GLN A 227 -8.13 -8.86 -23.31
CA GLN A 227 -8.31 -10.02 -24.18
C GLN A 227 -8.92 -9.61 -25.52
N SER A 228 -8.42 -10.18 -26.62
CA SER A 228 -8.93 -9.90 -27.97
C SER A 228 -9.87 -10.99 -28.47
N ARG A 229 -10.66 -10.64 -29.49
CA ARG A 229 -11.41 -11.61 -30.30
C ARG A 229 -10.48 -12.65 -30.93
N ASN A 230 -9.29 -12.23 -31.37
CA ASN A 230 -8.26 -13.14 -31.83
C ASN A 230 -7.46 -13.65 -30.62
N LYS A 231 -7.60 -14.94 -30.30
CA LYS A 231 -6.93 -15.60 -29.17
C LYS A 231 -5.40 -15.44 -29.20
N GLU A 232 -4.79 -15.43 -30.38
CA GLU A 232 -3.33 -15.32 -30.54
C GLU A 232 -2.81 -13.90 -30.29
N LYS A 233 -3.69 -12.89 -30.31
CA LYS A 233 -3.29 -11.51 -30.07
C LYS A 233 -3.15 -11.27 -28.57
N LYS A 234 -1.90 -11.16 -28.11
CA LYS A 234 -1.58 -10.79 -26.73
C LYS A 234 -2.16 -9.41 -26.39
N GLY A 235 -2.77 -9.33 -25.21
CA GLY A 235 -3.26 -8.08 -24.64
C GLY A 235 -2.11 -7.16 -24.25
N THR A 236 -2.41 -5.87 -24.20
CA THR A 236 -1.51 -4.87 -23.64
C THR A 236 -1.45 -5.05 -22.12
N PRO A 237 -0.26 -5.14 -21.50
CA PRO A 237 -0.14 -5.17 -20.05
C PRO A 237 -0.86 -3.98 -19.40
N LYS A 238 -1.57 -4.24 -18.31
CA LYS A 238 -2.24 -3.22 -17.50
C LYS A 238 -1.79 -3.39 -16.05
N THR A 239 -1.63 -2.27 -15.36
CA THR A 239 -1.43 -2.25 -13.92
C THR A 239 -2.64 -2.91 -13.24
N PRO A 240 -2.45 -3.85 -12.31
CA PRO A 240 -3.51 -4.29 -11.41
C PRO A 240 -4.16 -3.09 -10.71
N CYS A 241 -5.44 -3.20 -10.37
CA CYS A 241 -6.17 -2.09 -9.78
C CYS A 241 -7.05 -2.54 -8.63
N GLU A 242 -7.29 -1.63 -7.70
CA GLU A 242 -8.33 -1.76 -6.69
C GLU A 242 -9.71 -1.51 -7.32
N ALA A 243 -10.65 -2.43 -7.14
CA ALA A 243 -12.01 -2.30 -7.67
C ALA A 243 -13.06 -2.56 -6.58
N ILE A 244 -14.19 -1.84 -6.66
CA ILE A 244 -15.39 -2.14 -5.89
C ILE A 244 -15.99 -3.42 -6.45
N MET A 245 -16.19 -4.42 -5.60
CA MET A 245 -16.60 -5.77 -6.01
C MET A 245 -18.12 -5.95 -5.94
N PRO A 246 -18.70 -6.91 -6.68
CA PRO A 246 -20.14 -7.21 -6.60
C PRO A 246 -20.64 -7.57 -5.19
N SER A 247 -19.75 -7.98 -4.30
CA SER A 247 -20.05 -8.25 -2.89
C SER A 247 -20.13 -6.98 -2.02
N SER A 248 -20.07 -5.78 -2.59
CA SER A 248 -20.07 -4.50 -1.85
C SER A 248 -21.36 -4.25 -1.06
N GLY A 249 -22.46 -4.90 -1.43
CA GLY A 249 -23.79 -4.49 -1.00
C GLY A 249 -24.25 -3.19 -1.69
N PRO A 250 -25.38 -2.61 -1.23
CA PRO A 250 -25.98 -1.43 -1.86
C PRO A 250 -25.20 -0.15 -1.54
N LEU A 251 -24.87 0.63 -2.57
CA LEU A 251 -24.26 1.96 -2.42
C LEU A 251 -25.34 3.03 -2.59
N TRP A 252 -25.62 3.79 -1.53
CA TRP A 252 -26.73 4.74 -1.51
C TRP A 252 -26.35 6.10 -2.09
N GLY A 253 -27.28 6.71 -2.84
CA GLY A 253 -27.09 8.01 -3.46
C GLY A 253 -28.40 8.73 -3.73
N ARG A 254 -28.27 9.97 -4.19
CA ARG A 254 -29.40 10.84 -4.52
C ARG A 254 -29.22 11.53 -5.86
N MET A 255 -30.32 11.61 -6.59
CA MET A 255 -30.46 12.39 -7.81
C MET A 255 -31.35 13.61 -7.51
N MET A 256 -30.93 14.78 -7.98
CA MET A 256 -31.77 15.97 -8.00
C MET A 256 -31.98 16.42 -9.44
N LEU A 257 -33.24 16.65 -9.80
CA LEU A 257 -33.62 17.24 -11.08
C LEU A 257 -34.11 18.67 -10.89
N ASP A 258 -33.95 19.49 -11.94
CA ASP A 258 -34.57 20.80 -11.96
C ASP A 258 -36.09 20.65 -11.91
N SER A 259 -36.68 21.41 -11.01
CA SER A 259 -38.09 21.38 -10.65
C SER A 259 -38.73 22.77 -10.74
N SER A 260 -38.08 23.71 -11.44
CA SER A 260 -38.66 25.01 -11.79
C SER A 260 -39.98 24.88 -12.57
N GLY A 261 -40.14 23.81 -13.35
CA GLY A 261 -41.37 23.45 -14.06
C GLY A 261 -42.41 22.69 -13.22
N LYS A 262 -43.47 22.23 -13.90
CA LYS A 262 -44.55 21.43 -13.29
C LYS A 262 -44.05 20.06 -12.81
N THR A 263 -43.22 19.40 -13.61
CA THR A 263 -42.59 18.10 -13.29
C THR A 263 -41.06 18.23 -13.26
N PRO A 264 -40.37 17.51 -12.37
CA PRO A 264 -38.91 17.49 -12.35
C PRO A 264 -38.34 16.86 -13.62
N ALA A 265 -37.48 17.58 -14.33
CA ALA A 265 -36.97 17.14 -15.63
C ALA A 265 -35.66 17.84 -16.03
N ILE A 266 -35.04 17.31 -17.07
CA ILE A 266 -34.01 18.02 -17.85
C ILE A 266 -34.72 18.76 -18.97
N THR A 267 -34.75 20.09 -18.92
CA THR A 267 -35.30 20.93 -20.00
C THR A 267 -34.24 21.21 -21.05
N LEU A 268 -34.48 20.75 -22.27
CA LEU A 268 -33.63 20.95 -23.45
C LEU A 268 -33.96 22.27 -24.17
N PRO A 269 -33.08 22.77 -25.05
CA PRO A 269 -33.40 23.86 -25.97
C PRO A 269 -34.71 23.59 -26.73
N GLY A 270 -35.53 24.63 -26.85
CA GLY A 270 -36.88 24.51 -27.43
C GLY A 270 -37.95 24.02 -26.47
N GLY A 271 -37.65 23.89 -25.16
CA GLY A 271 -38.65 23.64 -24.10
C GLY A 271 -39.04 22.17 -23.92
N ARG A 272 -38.44 21.25 -24.67
CA ARG A 272 -38.65 19.81 -24.49
C ARG A 272 -38.10 19.35 -23.15
N THR A 273 -38.87 18.59 -22.38
CA THR A 273 -38.45 18.03 -21.10
C THR A 273 -38.11 16.54 -21.22
N ILE A 274 -37.13 16.09 -20.43
CA ILE A 274 -36.77 14.68 -20.24
C ILE A 274 -36.94 14.35 -18.76
N GLU A 275 -37.99 13.59 -18.46
CA GLU A 275 -38.34 13.13 -17.12
C GLU A 275 -37.51 11.89 -16.70
N PRO A 276 -37.44 11.56 -15.38
CA PRO A 276 -36.67 10.42 -14.89
C PRO A 276 -36.94 9.11 -15.63
N LEU A 277 -38.22 8.78 -15.85
CA LEU A 277 -38.62 7.53 -16.50
C LEU A 277 -38.15 7.48 -17.96
N ALA A 278 -38.20 8.61 -18.67
CA ALA A 278 -37.69 8.71 -20.03
C ALA A 278 -36.16 8.56 -20.05
N LEU A 279 -35.46 9.19 -19.11
CA LEU A 279 -34.01 9.08 -18.97
C LEU A 279 -33.57 7.63 -18.70
N MET A 280 -34.28 6.92 -17.83
CA MET A 280 -34.06 5.50 -17.54
C MET A 280 -34.25 4.63 -18.78
N LYS A 281 -35.34 4.83 -19.54
CA LYS A 281 -35.56 4.10 -20.80
C LYS A 281 -34.44 4.34 -21.82
N LEU A 282 -33.94 5.57 -21.92
CA LEU A 282 -32.80 5.89 -22.78
C LEU A 282 -31.53 5.15 -22.33
N CYS A 283 -31.23 5.15 -21.04
CA CYS A 283 -30.07 4.43 -20.49
C CYS A 283 -30.20 2.92 -20.72
N ASN A 284 -31.33 2.32 -20.35
CA ASN A 284 -31.57 0.88 -20.49
C ASN A 284 -31.47 0.45 -21.95
N GLY A 285 -32.12 1.16 -22.87
CA GLY A 285 -32.02 0.85 -24.30
C GLY A 285 -30.59 0.91 -24.82
N PHE A 286 -29.85 1.96 -24.45
CA PHE A 286 -28.46 2.17 -24.89
C PHE A 286 -27.51 1.11 -24.36
N TYR A 287 -27.59 0.80 -23.06
CA TYR A 287 -26.67 -0.10 -22.37
C TYR A 287 -27.01 -1.57 -22.57
N LEU A 288 -28.29 -1.95 -22.64
CA LEU A 288 -28.72 -3.32 -22.91
C LEU A 288 -28.28 -3.77 -24.31
N GLU A 289 -28.42 -2.91 -25.32
CA GLU A 289 -27.95 -3.22 -26.66
C GLU A 289 -26.43 -3.47 -26.69
N ARG A 290 -25.66 -2.70 -25.91
CA ARG A 290 -24.20 -2.85 -25.80
C ARG A 290 -23.80 -4.09 -25.03
N PHE A 291 -24.54 -4.43 -23.97
CA PHE A 291 -24.36 -5.67 -23.23
C PHE A 291 -24.54 -6.87 -24.15
N ARG A 292 -25.66 -6.93 -24.89
CA ARG A 292 -25.94 -7.99 -25.87
C ARG A 292 -24.86 -8.08 -26.96
N LYS A 293 -24.42 -6.94 -27.50
CA LYS A 293 -23.31 -6.91 -28.47
C LYS A 293 -22.00 -7.45 -27.90
N ASP A 294 -21.70 -7.21 -26.63
CA ASP A 294 -20.52 -7.78 -25.96
C ASP A 294 -20.66 -9.30 -25.80
N MET A 295 -21.84 -9.77 -25.37
CA MET A 295 -22.18 -11.19 -25.27
C MET A 295 -21.96 -11.92 -26.61
N ASP A 296 -22.54 -11.39 -27.69
CA ASP A 296 -22.47 -12.01 -29.03
C ASP A 296 -21.06 -11.95 -29.63
N LYS A 297 -20.38 -10.80 -29.55
CA LYS A 297 -19.11 -10.59 -30.25
C LYS A 297 -17.91 -11.21 -29.55
N PHE A 298 -17.95 -11.32 -28.22
CA PHE A 298 -16.81 -11.75 -27.40
C PHE A 298 -17.15 -12.98 -26.58
N TYR A 299 -18.20 -12.93 -25.75
CA TYR A 299 -18.36 -13.92 -24.68
C TYR A 299 -18.95 -15.25 -25.16
N GLN A 300 -19.44 -15.34 -26.40
CA GLN A 300 -19.74 -16.62 -27.05
C GLN A 300 -18.49 -17.38 -27.53
N LEU A 301 -17.34 -16.71 -27.68
CA LEU A 301 -16.12 -17.36 -28.17
C LEU A 301 -15.57 -18.38 -27.15
N PRO A 302 -14.90 -19.46 -27.60
CA PRO A 302 -14.43 -20.52 -26.71
C PRO A 302 -13.48 -20.06 -25.60
N HIS A 303 -12.56 -19.13 -25.88
CA HIS A 303 -11.59 -18.64 -24.90
C HIS A 303 -12.18 -17.64 -23.88
N PHE A 304 -13.45 -17.26 -24.03
CA PHE A 304 -14.22 -16.49 -23.05
C PHE A 304 -15.24 -17.36 -22.29
N ALA A 305 -15.11 -18.69 -22.31
CA ALA A 305 -16.05 -19.59 -21.63
C ALA A 305 -16.21 -19.29 -20.13
N ALA A 306 -15.10 -19.01 -19.43
CA ALA A 306 -15.14 -18.63 -18.01
C ALA A 306 -15.89 -17.31 -17.79
N THR A 307 -15.70 -16.32 -18.67
CA THR A 307 -16.45 -15.05 -18.64
C THR A 307 -17.94 -15.28 -18.84
N ARG A 308 -18.30 -16.10 -19.85
CA ARG A 308 -19.71 -16.43 -20.13
C ARG A 308 -20.37 -17.10 -18.94
N GLU A 309 -19.68 -18.04 -18.30
CA GLU A 309 -20.18 -18.70 -17.10
C GLU A 309 -20.39 -17.72 -15.94
N ALA A 310 -19.38 -16.88 -15.67
CA ALA A 310 -19.44 -15.89 -14.61
C ALA A 310 -20.52 -14.82 -14.84
N LEU A 311 -20.86 -14.54 -16.10
CA LEU A 311 -21.88 -13.57 -16.48
C LEU A 311 -23.30 -14.13 -16.54
N LYS A 312 -23.55 -15.43 -16.37
CA LYS A 312 -24.91 -16.00 -16.50
C LYS A 312 -25.95 -15.26 -15.66
N LYS A 313 -25.71 -15.15 -14.35
CA LYS A 313 -26.61 -14.42 -13.43
C LYS A 313 -26.76 -12.96 -13.82
N VAL A 314 -25.66 -12.31 -14.18
CA VAL A 314 -25.66 -10.90 -14.60
C VAL A 314 -26.49 -10.72 -15.88
N ALA A 315 -26.36 -11.62 -16.85
CA ALA A 315 -27.13 -11.59 -18.08
C ALA A 315 -28.62 -11.79 -17.80
N ASP A 316 -28.98 -12.76 -16.96
CA ASP A 316 -30.37 -12.99 -16.55
C ASP A 316 -30.98 -11.74 -15.89
N THR A 317 -30.25 -11.10 -14.97
CA THR A 317 -30.68 -9.85 -14.33
C THR A 317 -30.81 -8.69 -15.33
N VAL A 318 -29.85 -8.53 -16.24
CA VAL A 318 -29.82 -7.44 -17.24
C VAL A 318 -30.90 -7.61 -18.31
N GLU A 319 -31.26 -8.84 -18.67
CA GLU A 319 -32.34 -9.12 -19.62
C GLU A 319 -33.73 -8.93 -18.98
N ASN A 320 -33.84 -9.02 -17.65
CA ASN A 320 -35.08 -8.92 -16.89
C ASN A 320 -35.05 -7.73 -15.91
N LEU A 321 -34.77 -6.53 -16.40
CA LEU A 321 -34.74 -5.32 -15.57
C LEU A 321 -36.13 -4.96 -15.05
N ASP A 322 -36.19 -4.63 -13.76
CA ASP A 322 -37.41 -4.08 -13.14
C ASP A 322 -37.75 -2.69 -13.68
N ALA A 323 -39.03 -2.31 -13.53
CA ALA A 323 -39.55 -1.04 -14.01
C ALA A 323 -38.92 0.21 -13.36
N ASN A 324 -38.19 0.05 -12.26
CA ASN A 324 -37.55 1.13 -11.49
C ASN A 324 -36.02 1.05 -11.50
N THR A 325 -35.45 0.29 -12.45
CA THR A 325 -34.01 0.03 -12.50
C THR A 325 -33.39 0.61 -13.75
N MET A 326 -32.26 1.29 -13.57
CA MET A 326 -31.45 1.87 -14.64
C MET A 326 -30.13 1.11 -14.77
N LEU A 327 -29.91 0.45 -15.90
CA LEU A 327 -28.64 -0.17 -16.24
C LEU A 327 -27.64 0.88 -16.69
N LEU A 328 -26.44 0.84 -16.10
CA LEU A 328 -25.34 1.73 -16.44
C LEU A 328 -24.02 0.94 -16.59
N ARG A 329 -23.08 1.55 -17.31
CA ARG A 329 -21.67 1.10 -17.30
C ARG A 329 -20.76 2.26 -16.92
N ILE A 330 -20.03 2.11 -15.82
CA ILE A 330 -19.27 3.19 -15.18
C ILE A 330 -17.80 2.82 -14.97
N GLY A 331 -16.96 3.86 -14.84
CA GLY A 331 -15.56 3.74 -14.50
C GLY A 331 -14.64 3.36 -15.67
N HIS A 332 -13.38 3.12 -15.33
CA HIS A 332 -12.36 2.68 -16.28
C HIS A 332 -12.73 1.32 -16.88
N TYR A 333 -12.23 1.09 -18.08
CA TYR A 333 -12.48 -0.15 -18.82
C TYR A 333 -13.97 -0.39 -19.15
N SER A 334 -14.81 0.64 -19.13
CA SER A 334 -16.18 0.61 -19.68
C SER A 334 -16.23 0.36 -21.20
N HIS A 335 -15.08 0.32 -21.87
CA HIS A 335 -14.90 0.19 -23.31
C HIS A 335 -15.45 1.38 -24.11
N VAL A 336 -14.88 1.58 -25.30
CA VAL A 336 -15.14 2.77 -26.12
C VAL A 336 -16.61 2.88 -26.52
N GLU A 337 -17.27 1.75 -26.73
CA GLU A 337 -18.66 1.68 -27.15
C GLU A 337 -19.59 2.25 -26.08
N CYS A 338 -19.29 2.09 -24.78
CA CYS A 338 -20.16 2.56 -23.69
C CYS A 338 -19.89 4.00 -23.27
N VAL A 339 -18.81 4.61 -23.76
CA VAL A 339 -18.44 6.01 -23.50
C VAL A 339 -18.53 6.89 -24.74
N THR A 340 -19.14 6.37 -25.82
CA THR A 340 -19.34 7.10 -27.08
C THR A 340 -20.70 6.80 -27.71
N VAL A 341 -21.14 7.67 -28.62
CA VAL A 341 -22.41 7.53 -29.36
C VAL A 341 -22.33 6.45 -30.45
N ASP A 342 -23.46 5.87 -30.86
CA ASP A 342 -23.53 4.75 -31.81
C ASP A 342 -22.92 5.05 -33.17
N SER A 343 -23.11 6.27 -33.66
CA SER A 343 -22.59 6.69 -34.95
C SER A 343 -21.10 7.06 -34.93
N ASN A 344 -20.40 6.85 -33.81
CA ASN A 344 -19.02 7.27 -33.63
C ASN A 344 -18.03 6.48 -34.50
N ARG A 345 -16.94 7.15 -34.88
CA ARG A 345 -15.73 6.53 -35.42
C ARG A 345 -14.55 7.06 -34.60
N PRO A 346 -14.20 6.42 -33.47
CA PRO A 346 -13.11 6.86 -32.63
C PRO A 346 -11.83 7.09 -33.44
N PHE A 347 -11.16 8.22 -33.19
CA PHE A 347 -9.84 8.47 -33.76
C PHE A 347 -8.84 7.47 -33.17
N THR A 348 -8.40 6.53 -34.00
CA THR A 348 -7.38 5.54 -33.61
C THR A 348 -6.04 5.91 -34.22
N SER A 349 -4.95 5.48 -33.56
CA SER A 349 -3.62 5.59 -34.16
C SER A 349 -3.57 4.84 -35.49
N LYS A 350 -2.77 5.34 -36.44
CA LYS A 350 -2.52 4.65 -37.70
C LYS A 350 -1.69 3.39 -37.47
N GLY A 351 -1.99 2.34 -38.22
CA GLY A 351 -1.17 1.15 -38.35
C GLY A 351 0.07 1.41 -39.20
N LYS A 352 0.91 0.38 -39.33
CA LYS A 352 2.11 0.42 -40.20
C LYS A 352 1.75 0.66 -41.68
N ASP A 353 0.53 0.31 -42.06
CA ASP A 353 -0.08 0.49 -43.38
C ASP A 353 -0.70 1.88 -43.59
N GLY A 354 -0.55 2.80 -42.63
CA GLY A 354 -1.10 4.16 -42.69
C GLY A 354 -2.62 4.23 -42.46
N LYS A 355 -3.30 3.10 -42.29
CA LYS A 355 -4.76 3.04 -42.05
C LYS A 355 -5.06 3.16 -40.54
N PRO A 356 -6.19 3.78 -40.15
CA PRO A 356 -6.60 3.80 -38.74
C PRO A 356 -6.78 2.38 -38.20
N LYS A 357 -6.23 2.11 -37.01
CA LYS A 357 -6.42 0.81 -36.35
C LYS A 357 -7.91 0.55 -36.03
N PRO A 358 -8.36 -0.71 -36.02
CA PRO A 358 -9.73 -1.02 -35.60
C PRO A 358 -9.90 -0.75 -34.10
N TYR A 359 -11.05 -0.18 -33.73
CA TYR A 359 -11.46 0.03 -32.34
C TYR A 359 -12.41 -1.10 -31.87
N GLY A 360 -12.62 -1.22 -30.56
CA GLY A 360 -13.58 -2.19 -30.02
C GLY A 360 -13.23 -3.66 -30.31
N THR A 361 -11.93 -3.99 -30.47
CA THR A 361 -11.47 -5.35 -30.79
C THR A 361 -11.00 -6.15 -29.58
N THR A 362 -11.04 -5.54 -28.40
CA THR A 362 -10.58 -6.09 -27.13
C THR A 362 -11.58 -5.78 -26.02
N ARG A 363 -11.57 -6.61 -24.98
CA ARG A 363 -12.26 -6.39 -23.71
C ARG A 363 -11.26 -6.52 -22.57
N THR A 364 -11.26 -5.58 -21.65
CA THR A 364 -10.47 -5.67 -20.42
C THR A 364 -11.33 -6.30 -19.35
N LEU A 365 -10.84 -7.38 -18.74
CA LEU A 365 -11.56 -8.19 -17.77
C LEU A 365 -10.82 -8.22 -16.43
N ALA A 366 -11.56 -8.10 -15.33
CA ALA A 366 -11.08 -8.31 -13.98
C ALA A 366 -10.72 -9.78 -13.81
N ASN A 367 -9.46 -10.03 -13.44
CA ASN A 367 -8.86 -11.37 -13.31
C ASN A 367 -9.01 -12.23 -14.58
N GLY A 368 -9.20 -11.62 -15.75
CA GLY A 368 -9.46 -12.35 -16.98
C GLY A 368 -10.84 -13.01 -17.07
N VAL A 369 -11.75 -12.69 -16.14
CA VAL A 369 -13.07 -13.35 -16.04
C VAL A 369 -14.20 -12.36 -16.24
N LEU A 370 -14.38 -11.38 -15.36
CA LEU A 370 -15.54 -10.48 -15.41
C LEU A 370 -15.21 -9.19 -16.16
N PRO A 371 -16.09 -8.66 -17.02
CA PRO A 371 -15.93 -7.29 -17.53
C PRO A 371 -16.00 -6.28 -16.40
N PHE A 372 -15.47 -5.08 -16.61
CA PHE A 372 -15.62 -3.98 -15.65
C PHE A 372 -16.90 -3.17 -15.90
N GLY A 373 -17.42 -2.60 -14.80
CA GLY A 373 -18.21 -1.38 -14.82
C GLY A 373 -19.73 -1.54 -14.86
N TRP A 374 -20.27 -2.75 -15.02
CA TRP A 374 -21.73 -2.94 -15.04
C TRP A 374 -22.34 -2.78 -13.65
N VAL A 375 -23.33 -1.89 -13.56
CA VAL A 375 -24.08 -1.59 -12.33
C VAL A 375 -25.57 -1.38 -12.64
N LEU A 376 -26.40 -1.59 -11.64
CA LEU A 376 -27.81 -1.18 -11.65
C LEU A 376 -28.00 -0.04 -10.67
N LEU A 377 -28.73 0.99 -11.08
CA LEU A 377 -29.24 2.02 -10.20
C LEU A 377 -30.73 1.73 -9.98
N HIS A 378 -31.10 1.47 -8.73
CA HIS A 378 -32.45 1.16 -8.31
C HIS A 378 -33.07 2.40 -7.67
N PHE A 379 -34.14 2.92 -8.27
CA PHE A 379 -34.92 3.98 -7.62
C PHE A 379 -35.66 3.39 -6.42
N CYS A 380 -35.62 4.10 -5.29
CA CYS A 380 -36.15 3.62 -4.03
C CYS A 380 -37.05 4.66 -3.35
N SER A 381 -37.65 4.28 -2.22
CA SER A 381 -38.41 5.22 -1.40
C SER A 381 -37.48 6.08 -0.53
N VAL A 382 -37.97 7.25 -0.09
CA VAL A 382 -37.23 8.11 0.86
C VAL A 382 -36.94 7.38 2.17
N GLU A 383 -37.88 6.55 2.65
CA GLU A 383 -37.71 5.76 3.86
C GLU A 383 -36.59 4.74 3.74
N GLU A 384 -36.57 3.99 2.63
CA GLU A 384 -35.53 2.99 2.34
C GLU A 384 -34.15 3.66 2.25
N TYR A 385 -34.06 4.76 1.50
CA TYR A 385 -32.84 5.55 1.40
C TYR A 385 -32.36 6.08 2.76
N THR A 386 -33.26 6.62 3.57
CA THR A 386 -32.90 7.18 4.89
C THR A 386 -32.34 6.10 5.80
N LYS A 387 -32.95 4.90 5.81
CA LYS A 387 -32.42 3.75 6.57
C LYS A 387 -31.09 3.27 6.00
N GLY A 388 -30.97 3.19 4.69
CA GLY A 388 -29.77 2.73 3.99
C GLY A 388 -28.56 3.64 4.20
N ILE A 389 -28.75 4.95 4.05
CA ILE A 389 -27.69 5.94 4.25
C ILE A 389 -27.26 6.00 5.72
N ALA A 390 -28.18 5.98 6.68
CA ALA A 390 -27.85 5.98 8.10
C ALA A 390 -26.98 4.78 8.49
N ARG A 391 -27.33 3.57 8.02
CA ARG A 391 -26.51 2.36 8.23
C ARG A 391 -25.13 2.48 7.60
N THR A 392 -25.04 3.08 6.41
CA THR A 392 -23.78 3.28 5.69
C THR A 392 -22.89 4.28 6.42
N GLU A 393 -23.44 5.40 6.87
CA GLU A 393 -22.73 6.43 7.64
C GLU A 393 -22.26 5.88 8.99
N GLU A 394 -23.09 5.11 9.70
CA GLU A 394 -22.67 4.42 10.93
C GLU A 394 -21.51 3.45 10.68
N ALA A 395 -21.56 2.66 9.60
CA ALA A 395 -20.49 1.73 9.26
C ALA A 395 -19.18 2.45 8.90
N LEU A 396 -19.27 3.52 8.10
CA LEU A 396 -18.13 4.37 7.74
C LEU A 396 -17.51 5.05 8.97
N ALA A 397 -18.33 5.56 9.89
CA ALA A 397 -17.87 6.17 11.12
C ALA A 397 -17.14 5.15 12.01
N ARG A 398 -17.69 3.93 12.15
CA ARG A 398 -17.03 2.84 12.88
C ARG A 398 -15.70 2.44 12.25
N GLU A 399 -15.63 2.36 10.92
CA GLU A 399 -14.39 2.04 10.22
C GLU A 399 -13.32 3.13 10.38
N ALA A 400 -13.72 4.40 10.26
CA ALA A 400 -12.84 5.54 10.49
C ALA A 400 -12.33 5.59 11.94
N GLN A 401 -13.21 5.35 12.92
CA GLN A 401 -12.83 5.28 14.33
C GLN A 401 -11.87 4.11 14.60
N SER A 402 -12.20 2.90 14.16
CA SER A 402 -11.35 1.71 14.34
C SER A 402 -9.97 1.90 13.70
N ARG A 403 -9.92 2.55 12.53
CA ARG A 403 -8.66 2.91 11.89
C ARG A 403 -7.87 3.94 12.70
N SER A 404 -8.52 5.00 13.17
CA SER A 404 -7.87 6.04 13.97
C SER A 404 -7.28 5.47 15.27
N GLU A 405 -8.06 4.64 15.98
CA GLU A 405 -7.62 3.92 17.18
C GLU A 405 -6.45 2.98 16.87
N ARG A 406 -6.53 2.23 15.76
CA ARG A 406 -5.43 1.38 15.31
C ARG A 406 -4.18 2.20 15.06
N LEU A 407 -4.24 3.24 14.23
CA LEU A 407 -3.09 4.09 13.91
C LEU A 407 -2.47 4.74 15.17
N LEU A 408 -3.30 5.20 16.10
CA LEU A 408 -2.82 5.75 17.37
C LEU A 408 -2.12 4.69 18.23
N ALA A 409 -2.71 3.48 18.33
CA ALA A 409 -2.08 2.37 19.04
C ALA A 409 -0.75 1.95 18.40
N LEU A 410 -0.67 1.95 17.06
CA LEU A 410 0.57 1.70 16.33
C LEU A 410 1.62 2.76 16.63
N ARG A 411 1.24 4.04 16.58
CA ARG A 411 2.13 5.17 16.89
C ARG A 411 2.64 5.12 18.33
N ASN A 412 1.77 4.82 19.30
CA ASN A 412 2.16 4.71 20.71
C ASN A 412 3.14 3.55 20.90
N LYS A 413 2.87 2.39 20.30
CA LYS A 413 3.76 1.23 20.38
C LYS A 413 5.12 1.48 19.71
N ALA A 414 5.14 2.21 18.59
CA ALA A 414 6.38 2.63 17.94
C ALA A 414 7.18 3.62 18.82
N MET A 415 6.51 4.58 19.48
CA MET A 415 7.16 5.50 20.42
C MET A 415 7.74 4.77 21.65
N GLU A 416 6.99 3.83 22.24
CA GLU A 416 7.48 3.00 23.35
C GLU A 416 8.69 2.15 22.94
N ALA A 417 8.66 1.56 21.74
CA ALA A 417 9.78 0.78 21.21
C ALA A 417 11.01 1.66 20.97
N ALA A 418 10.83 2.86 20.41
CA ALA A 418 11.91 3.82 20.20
C ALA A 418 12.51 4.31 21.53
N GLN A 419 11.68 4.58 22.54
CA GLN A 419 12.14 4.98 23.87
C GLN A 419 12.98 3.86 24.52
N LYS A 420 12.50 2.61 24.48
CA LYS A 420 13.25 1.45 25.00
C LYS A 420 14.58 1.24 24.24
N ALA A 421 14.59 1.45 22.93
CA ALA A 421 15.81 1.37 22.13
C ALA A 421 16.82 2.46 22.55
N ALA A 422 16.36 3.70 22.72
CA ALA A 422 17.19 4.82 23.17
C ALA A 422 17.74 4.64 24.60
N GLU A 423 16.92 4.11 25.52
CA GLU A 423 17.34 3.75 26.87
C GLU A 423 18.43 2.68 26.83
N LYS A 424 18.22 1.59 26.08
CA LYS A 424 19.21 0.54 25.90
C LYS A 424 20.51 1.05 25.27
N GLN A 425 20.43 1.97 24.31
CA GLN A 425 21.60 2.57 23.68
C GLN A 425 22.35 3.48 24.65
N THR A 426 21.65 4.21 25.51
CA THR A 426 22.23 5.02 26.57
C THR A 426 22.92 4.15 27.62
N GLU A 427 22.31 3.04 28.03
CA GLU A 427 22.93 2.06 28.94
C GLU A 427 24.18 1.44 28.31
N LEU A 428 24.13 1.07 27.04
CA LEU A 428 25.27 0.49 26.34
C LEU A 428 26.42 1.50 26.19
N ALA A 429 26.11 2.78 25.91
CA ALA A 429 27.09 3.85 25.85
C ALA A 429 27.75 4.08 27.22
N LYS A 430 26.96 4.16 28.30
CA LYS A 430 27.49 4.27 29.68
C LYS A 430 28.35 3.07 30.06
N ALA A 431 27.94 1.86 29.69
CA ALA A 431 28.73 0.65 29.94
C ALA A 431 30.06 0.66 29.19
N ARG A 432 30.07 1.16 27.95
CA ARG A 432 31.28 1.33 27.15
C ARG A 432 32.21 2.39 27.73
N GLU A 433 31.69 3.56 28.09
CA GLU A 433 32.46 4.62 28.75
C GLU A 433 33.07 4.13 30.06
N ALA A 434 32.30 3.41 30.88
CA ALA A 434 32.80 2.82 32.13
C ALA A 434 33.89 1.76 31.89
N ALA A 435 33.79 0.97 30.82
CA ALA A 435 34.82 0.00 30.43
C ALA A 435 36.10 0.70 29.92
N GLU A 436 35.95 1.75 29.12
CA GLU A 436 37.08 2.57 28.64
C GLU A 436 37.76 3.32 29.80
N GLN A 437 37.00 3.84 30.76
CA GLN A 437 37.52 4.50 31.96
C GLN A 437 38.32 3.51 32.83
N LYS A 438 37.76 2.32 33.11
CA LYS A 438 38.47 1.26 33.85
C LYS A 438 39.75 0.82 33.15
N ALA A 439 39.73 0.71 31.83
CA ALA A 439 40.91 0.36 31.05
C ALA A 439 42.00 1.44 31.15
N ARG A 440 41.63 2.73 31.08
CA ARG A 440 42.55 3.86 31.28
C ARG A 440 43.11 3.90 32.69
N GLU A 441 42.28 3.74 33.72
CA GLU A 441 42.72 3.69 35.12
C GLU A 441 43.70 2.51 35.35
N GLU A 442 43.44 1.35 34.74
CA GLU A 442 44.35 0.20 34.83
C GLU A 442 45.67 0.46 34.09
N GLU A 443 45.63 1.15 32.95
CA GLU A 443 46.81 1.54 32.18
C GLU A 443 47.64 2.61 32.91
N GLU A 444 47.01 3.64 33.48
CA GLU A 444 47.65 4.65 34.34
C GLU A 444 48.27 4.00 35.57
N ARG A 445 47.56 3.09 36.26
CA ARG A 445 48.11 2.35 37.40
C ARG A 445 49.31 1.51 37.01
N LYS A 446 49.28 0.85 35.84
CA LYS A 446 50.43 0.09 35.31
C LYS A 446 51.60 1.00 34.96
N ALA A 447 51.34 2.17 34.39
CA ALA A 447 52.36 3.15 34.04
C ALA A 447 53.00 3.79 35.29
N GLU A 448 52.20 4.14 36.29
CA GLU A 448 52.68 4.63 37.59
C GLU A 448 53.52 3.57 38.30
N LEU A 449 53.05 2.31 38.31
CA LEU A 449 53.83 1.20 38.84
C LEU A 449 55.16 1.04 38.09
N ALA A 450 55.15 1.10 36.76
CA ALA A 450 56.36 0.99 35.95
C ALA A 450 57.33 2.16 36.18
N SER A 451 56.82 3.39 36.35
CA SER A 451 57.64 4.56 36.69
C SER A 451 58.28 4.41 38.07
N ARG A 452 57.49 4.01 39.07
CA ARG A 452 57.98 3.76 40.44
C ARG A 452 59.03 2.65 40.47
N MET A 453 58.85 1.62 39.65
CA MET A 453 59.81 0.52 39.47
C MET A 453 61.10 0.97 38.77
N ALA A 454 61.05 1.98 37.89
CA ALA A 454 62.22 2.50 37.17
C ALA A 454 63.07 3.46 38.03
N GLU A 455 62.47 4.11 39.03
CA GLU A 455 63.18 4.97 40.01
C GLU A 455 63.85 4.17 41.13
N LEU A 456 63.45 2.91 41.33
CA LEU A 456 63.97 2.02 42.36
C LEU A 456 65.19 1.24 41.85
N SER A 457 66.07 0.85 42.78
CA SER A 457 67.14 -0.10 42.48
C SER A 457 66.59 -1.44 41.96
N PRO A 458 67.34 -2.22 41.16
CA PRO A 458 66.88 -3.51 40.63
C PRO A 458 66.33 -4.46 41.70
N GLU A 459 66.92 -4.44 42.90
CA GLU A 459 66.51 -5.22 44.06
C GLU A 459 65.21 -4.72 44.69
N GLU A 460 65.03 -3.40 44.82
CA GLU A 460 63.80 -2.80 45.38
C GLU A 460 62.60 -2.90 44.43
N ALA A 461 62.84 -2.77 43.13
CA ALA A 461 61.83 -3.03 42.10
C ALA A 461 61.32 -4.48 42.20
N ARG A 462 62.22 -5.45 42.38
CA ARG A 462 61.84 -6.86 42.50
C ARG A 462 60.95 -7.14 43.72
N LEU A 463 61.20 -6.45 44.83
CA LEU A 463 60.36 -6.53 46.03
C LEU A 463 58.97 -5.96 45.82
N LEU A 464 58.88 -4.79 45.17
CA LEU A 464 57.61 -4.14 44.86
C LEU A 464 56.77 -4.98 43.88
N GLN A 465 57.42 -5.61 42.88
CA GLN A 465 56.77 -6.54 41.95
C GLN A 465 56.15 -7.75 42.66
N LEU A 466 56.84 -8.30 43.67
CA LEU A 466 56.33 -9.41 44.45
C LEU A 466 55.17 -8.99 45.36
N GLN A 467 55.25 -7.81 45.96
CA GLN A 467 54.19 -7.27 46.82
C GLN A 467 52.88 -7.03 46.07
N GLU A 468 52.97 -6.55 44.83
CA GLU A 468 51.81 -6.26 43.98
C GLU A 468 51.21 -7.49 43.31
N SER A 469 52.05 -8.38 42.75
CA SER A 469 51.57 -9.57 42.03
C SER A 469 51.17 -10.71 42.97
N GLN A 470 51.83 -10.81 44.13
CA GLN A 470 51.76 -11.93 45.07
C GLN A 470 51.87 -13.31 44.40
N ASP A 471 52.61 -13.35 43.29
CA ASP A 471 52.74 -14.52 42.43
C ASP A 471 53.73 -15.53 43.02
N GLU A 472 53.35 -16.81 42.99
CA GLU A 472 54.15 -17.88 43.56
C GLU A 472 55.48 -18.08 42.81
N ALA A 473 55.49 -18.04 41.49
CA ALA A 473 56.69 -18.25 40.69
C ALA A 473 57.69 -17.11 40.92
N LEU A 474 57.19 -15.87 40.99
CA LEU A 474 58.00 -14.69 41.30
C LEU A 474 58.59 -14.77 42.72
N SER A 475 57.83 -15.27 43.70
CA SER A 475 58.33 -15.48 45.08
C SER A 475 59.50 -16.45 45.12
N MET A 476 59.48 -17.47 44.26
CA MET A 476 60.51 -18.52 44.22
C MET A 476 61.79 -18.04 43.51
N GLN A 477 61.64 -17.19 42.50
CA GLN A 477 62.75 -16.49 41.85
C GLN A 477 63.41 -15.51 42.82
N LEU A 478 62.61 -14.67 43.50
CA LEU A 478 63.10 -13.70 44.47
C LEU A 478 63.85 -14.38 45.63
N TYR A 479 63.33 -15.51 46.13
CA TYR A 479 64.02 -16.31 47.15
C TYR A 479 65.40 -16.85 46.71
N THR A 480 65.58 -17.10 45.41
CA THR A 480 66.87 -17.55 44.86
C THR A 480 67.81 -16.37 44.66
N GLU A 481 67.31 -15.27 44.09
CA GLU A 481 68.05 -14.04 43.81
C GLU A 481 68.54 -13.36 45.11
N MET A 482 67.70 -13.34 46.16
CA MET A 482 68.03 -12.67 47.43
C MET A 482 69.28 -13.23 48.12
N GLN A 483 69.70 -14.46 47.82
CA GLN A 483 70.91 -15.06 48.40
C GLN A 483 72.18 -14.25 48.06
N GLY A 484 72.19 -13.57 46.91
CA GLY A 484 73.28 -12.72 46.45
C GLY A 484 73.19 -11.25 46.89
N TRP A 485 72.13 -10.84 47.58
CA TRP A 485 71.88 -9.44 47.92
C TRP A 485 72.60 -9.00 49.21
N GLN A 486 72.67 -7.68 49.41
CA GLN A 486 73.21 -7.08 50.63
C GLN A 486 72.37 -7.44 51.86
N PRO A 487 72.96 -7.52 53.07
CA PRO A 487 72.26 -7.94 54.29
C PRO A 487 70.97 -7.16 54.58
N ASP A 488 70.97 -5.84 54.39
CA ASP A 488 69.80 -4.99 54.63
C ASP A 488 68.66 -5.27 53.65
N MET A 489 69.00 -5.61 52.40
CA MET A 489 68.03 -5.99 51.36
C MET A 489 67.51 -7.42 51.53
N LYS A 490 68.32 -8.32 52.11
CA LYS A 490 67.89 -9.67 52.48
C LYS A 490 66.80 -9.67 53.55
N ALA A 491 66.87 -8.76 54.52
CA ALA A 491 65.84 -8.60 55.53
C ALA A 491 64.51 -8.11 54.91
N LYS A 492 64.56 -7.09 54.04
CA LYS A 492 63.38 -6.61 53.30
C LYS A 492 62.79 -7.68 52.38
N ALA A 493 63.65 -8.47 51.73
CA ALA A 493 63.24 -9.62 50.90
C ALA A 493 62.57 -10.73 51.71
N ALA A 494 63.11 -11.02 52.89
CA ALA A 494 62.52 -12.00 53.78
C ALA A 494 61.12 -11.60 54.25
N GLU A 495 60.90 -10.30 54.53
CA GLU A 495 59.59 -9.76 54.90
C GLU A 495 58.59 -9.81 53.73
N ALA A 496 59.01 -9.44 52.52
CA ALA A 496 58.17 -9.55 51.32
C ALA A 496 57.76 -11.01 51.02
N LEU A 497 58.69 -11.96 51.14
CA LEU A 497 58.41 -13.38 50.97
C LEU A 497 57.49 -13.93 52.06
N LYS A 498 57.67 -13.51 53.31
CA LYS A 498 56.75 -13.87 54.40
C LYS A 498 55.32 -13.44 54.07
N ASN A 499 55.13 -12.20 53.63
CA ASN A 499 53.80 -11.67 53.32
C ASN A 499 53.17 -12.40 52.14
N CYS A 500 53.92 -12.60 51.05
CA CYS A 500 53.46 -13.35 49.87
C CYS A 500 53.12 -14.81 50.21
N TRP A 501 53.99 -15.53 50.92
CA TRP A 501 53.75 -16.91 51.30
C TRP A 501 52.64 -17.05 52.35
N SER A 502 52.41 -16.04 53.19
CA SER A 502 51.27 -16.03 54.11
C SER A 502 49.96 -15.89 53.33
N HIS A 503 49.90 -14.99 52.35
CA HIS A 503 48.74 -14.83 51.47
C HIS A 503 48.43 -16.10 50.66
N LEU A 504 49.46 -16.78 50.16
CA LEU A 504 49.33 -18.04 49.43
C LEU A 504 49.06 -19.27 50.33
N GLY A 505 48.98 -19.10 51.65
CA GLY A 505 48.79 -20.21 52.60
C GLY A 505 50.00 -21.17 52.71
N LYS A 506 51.20 -20.71 52.35
CA LYS A 506 52.46 -21.47 52.28
C LYS A 506 53.50 -21.05 53.32
N TRP A 507 53.10 -20.28 54.33
CA TRP A 507 53.96 -19.82 55.43
C TRP A 507 53.83 -20.68 56.70
N ASP A 508 52.61 -21.07 57.06
CA ASP A 508 52.30 -21.88 58.25
C ASP A 508 51.55 -23.18 57.87
N GLY A 509 51.50 -24.15 58.79
CA GLY A 509 50.82 -25.45 58.58
C GLY A 509 51.70 -26.58 58.02
N LYS A 510 51.06 -27.65 57.51
CA LYS A 510 51.76 -28.87 57.03
C LYS A 510 52.33 -28.64 55.61
N GLN A 511 53.53 -28.08 55.56
CA GLN A 511 54.25 -27.79 54.32
C GLN A 511 55.18 -28.93 53.89
N SER A 512 55.57 -28.96 52.60
CA SER A 512 56.56 -29.94 52.11
C SER A 512 57.92 -29.72 52.78
N LYS A 513 58.73 -30.79 52.92
CA LYS A 513 60.09 -30.68 53.50
C LYS A 513 60.95 -29.60 52.83
N LYS A 514 60.81 -29.44 51.52
CA LYS A 514 61.51 -28.41 50.74
C LYS A 514 61.03 -27.00 51.08
N GLN A 515 59.73 -26.79 51.27
CA GLN A 515 59.17 -25.48 51.62
C GLN A 515 59.48 -25.10 53.08
N GLN A 516 59.48 -26.07 54.00
CA GLN A 516 59.86 -25.86 55.41
C GLN A 516 61.31 -25.36 55.55
N GLU A 517 62.22 -25.90 54.76
CA GLU A 517 63.62 -25.45 54.73
C GLU A 517 63.74 -24.01 54.23
N LYS A 518 62.99 -23.64 53.19
CA LYS A 518 62.94 -22.26 52.70
C LYS A 518 62.38 -21.29 53.74
N ILE A 519 61.26 -21.64 54.38
CA ILE A 519 60.66 -20.83 55.46
C ILE A 519 61.66 -20.66 56.61
N LYS A 520 62.41 -21.70 56.98
CA LYS A 520 63.44 -21.63 58.03
C LYS A 520 64.56 -20.64 57.67
N GLN A 521 65.02 -20.66 56.42
CA GLN A 521 66.04 -19.74 55.93
C GLN A 521 65.53 -18.30 55.84
N VAL A 522 64.28 -18.09 55.40
CA VAL A 522 63.65 -16.76 55.40
C VAL A 522 63.42 -16.25 56.82
N LYS A 523 62.97 -17.11 57.76
CA LYS A 523 62.80 -16.75 59.18
C LYS A 523 64.11 -16.34 59.87
N ALA A 524 65.24 -16.91 59.48
CA ALA A 524 66.56 -16.54 60.01
C ALA A 524 67.02 -15.14 59.57
N LEU A 525 66.41 -14.58 58.52
CA LEU A 525 66.72 -13.27 57.96
C LEU A 525 65.70 -12.18 58.36
N LEU A 526 64.62 -12.57 59.03
CA LEU A 526 63.66 -11.62 59.61
C LEU A 526 64.24 -11.06 60.91
N PRO A 527 64.16 -9.74 61.17
CA PRO A 527 64.41 -9.22 62.50
C PRO A 527 63.41 -9.86 63.48
N GLY A 528 63.91 -10.29 64.63
CA GLY A 528 63.12 -10.97 65.67
C GLY A 528 62.04 -10.10 66.29
#